data_AF-A0A6I5C4Y2-F1
#
_entry.id   AF-A0A6I5C4Y2-F1
#
_cell.length_a   1.000
_cell.length_b   1.000
_cell.length_c   1.000
_cell.angle_alpha   90.00
_cell.angle_beta   90.00
_cell.angle_gamma   90.00
#
_symmetry.space_group_name_H-M   'P 1'
#
loop_
_entity.id
_entity.type
_entity.pdbx_description
1 polymer ?
#
loop_
_entity_poly.entity_id
_entity_poly.type
_entity_poly.pdbx_seq_one_letter_code
_entity_poly.pdbx_strand_id
1 'polypeptide(L)'
;MASSTVTSSPSPRPPRPNLAFRRLRGQRSPAEFAAAVRRAAREIGERVSCDARYIGRVEAGEIRCPNYAYERVFLHMFPGRTLADLGFAPRSSVRGRAARAPESGDAPPAHTDS
;
A
#
# COMPACT_ATOMS: atom_id res chain seq x y z
N MET A 1 -4.41 -37.82 27.94
CA MET A 1 -3.49 -36.67 28.05
C MET A 1 -3.01 -36.30 26.65
N ALA A 2 -3.71 -35.39 25.94
CA ALA A 2 -3.33 -34.96 24.59
C ALA A 2 -2.75 -33.53 24.67
N SER A 3 -1.48 -33.39 24.31
CA SER A 3 -0.76 -32.13 24.26
C SER A 3 -1.30 -31.25 23.14
N SER A 4 -1.97 -30.16 23.48
CA SER A 4 -2.33 -29.13 22.52
C SER A 4 -1.10 -28.30 22.18
N THR A 5 -0.64 -28.41 20.94
CA THR A 5 0.40 -27.59 20.34
C THR A 5 0.03 -26.12 20.43
N VAL A 6 0.86 -25.34 21.11
CA VAL A 6 0.84 -23.88 21.12
C VAL A 6 1.03 -23.38 19.70
N THR A 7 -0.06 -22.96 19.05
CA THR A 7 -0.01 -22.10 17.88
C THR A 7 0.65 -20.81 18.32
N SER A 8 1.96 -20.72 18.15
CA SER A 8 2.71 -19.48 18.33
C SER A 8 2.14 -18.47 17.34
N SER A 9 1.33 -17.53 17.82
CA SER A 9 0.90 -16.38 17.04
C SER A 9 2.17 -15.73 16.49
N PRO A 10 2.37 -15.66 15.16
CA PRO A 10 3.50 -14.92 14.63
C PRO A 10 3.25 -13.48 15.00
N SER A 11 3.92 -12.97 16.05
CA SER A 11 3.89 -11.55 16.38
C SER A 11 4.34 -10.82 15.12
N PRO A 12 3.44 -10.11 14.41
CA PRO A 12 3.85 -9.40 13.23
C PRO A 12 4.73 -8.27 13.76
N ARG A 13 6.04 -8.34 13.50
CA ARG A 13 6.93 -7.21 13.78
C ARG A 13 6.24 -5.95 13.25
N PRO A 14 6.15 -4.88 14.06
CA PRO A 14 5.41 -3.70 13.66
C PRO A 14 5.93 -3.24 12.29
N PRO A 15 5.03 -2.89 11.35
CA PRO A 15 5.43 -2.42 10.04
C PRO A 15 6.38 -1.24 10.20
N ARG A 16 7.48 -1.23 9.42
CA ARG A 16 8.42 -0.11 9.44
C ARG A 16 7.77 1.06 8.71
N PRO A 17 7.67 2.25 9.32
CA PRO A 17 7.01 3.39 8.71
C PRO A 17 7.73 3.84 7.43
N ASN A 18 6.96 4.20 6.41
CA ASN A 18 7.46 4.77 5.16
C ASN A 18 7.72 6.28 5.33
N LEU A 19 8.88 6.60 5.89
CA LEU A 19 9.31 7.99 6.07
C LEU A 19 9.63 8.70 4.75
N ALA A 20 9.99 7.96 3.69
CA ALA A 20 10.25 8.54 2.37
C ALA A 20 8.97 9.13 1.77
N PHE A 21 7.88 8.36 1.79
CA PHE A 21 6.57 8.84 1.37
C PHE A 21 6.07 10.00 2.23
N ARG A 22 6.29 9.94 3.55
CA ARG A 22 5.96 11.05 4.46
C ARG A 22 6.70 12.34 4.10
N ARG A 23 7.97 12.26 3.67
CA ARG A 23 8.74 13.41 3.18
C ARG A 23 8.20 13.95 1.86
N LEU A 24 7.76 13.08 0.95
CA LEU A 24 7.17 13.47 -0.34
C LEU A 24 5.81 14.17 -0.18
N ARG A 25 5.01 13.75 0.80
CA ARG A 25 3.79 14.48 1.19
C ARG A 25 4.13 15.86 1.76
N GLY A 26 5.24 15.99 2.46
CA GLY A 26 5.68 17.24 3.08
C GLY A 26 4.68 17.73 4.11
N GLN A 27 4.32 19.01 4.04
CA GLN A 27 3.39 19.65 4.98
C GLN A 27 1.90 19.42 4.65
N ARG A 28 1.58 18.83 3.48
CA ARG A 28 0.19 18.54 3.10
C ARG A 28 -0.40 17.51 4.04
N SER A 29 -1.64 17.66 4.46
CA SER A 29 -2.37 16.61 5.18
C SER A 29 -2.54 15.35 4.31
N PRO A 30 -2.76 14.15 4.91
CA PRO A 30 -3.03 12.94 4.15
C PRO A 30 -4.20 13.06 3.19
N ALA A 31 -5.24 13.82 3.55
CA ALA A 31 -6.42 14.05 2.71
C ALA A 31 -6.09 14.94 1.49
N GLU A 32 -5.34 16.02 1.68
CA GLU A 32 -4.89 16.89 0.58
C GLU A 32 -3.97 16.14 -0.38
N PHE A 33 -3.07 15.31 0.16
CA PHE A 33 -2.20 14.49 -0.66
C PHE A 33 -3.01 13.46 -1.47
N ALA A 34 -3.97 12.76 -0.84
CA ALA A 34 -4.85 11.84 -1.54
C ALA A 34 -5.69 12.53 -2.64
N ALA A 35 -6.12 13.78 -2.42
CA ALA A 35 -6.80 14.57 -3.45
C ALA A 35 -5.88 14.88 -4.64
N ALA A 36 -4.62 15.24 -4.39
CA ALA A 36 -3.63 15.45 -5.44
C ALA A 36 -3.34 14.16 -6.24
N VAL A 37 -3.24 13.02 -5.55
CA VAL A 37 -3.08 11.69 -6.18
C VAL A 37 -4.26 11.37 -7.08
N ARG A 38 -5.50 11.55 -6.60
CA ARG A 38 -6.70 11.32 -7.42
C ARG A 38 -6.76 12.24 -8.64
N ARG A 39 -6.31 13.49 -8.52
CA ARG A 39 -6.22 14.41 -9.65
C ARG A 39 -5.21 13.92 -10.68
N ALA A 40 -3.99 13.60 -10.26
CA ALA A 40 -2.95 13.06 -11.14
C ALA A 40 -3.39 11.76 -11.82
N ALA A 41 -4.13 10.90 -11.11
CA ALA A 41 -4.68 9.67 -11.68
C ALA A 41 -5.66 9.95 -12.82
N ARG A 42 -6.55 10.93 -12.66
CA ARG A 42 -7.45 11.36 -13.73
C ARG A 42 -6.69 11.91 -14.94
N GLU A 43 -5.60 12.63 -14.72
CA GLU A 43 -4.76 13.18 -15.78
C GLU A 43 -4.12 12.09 -16.66
N ILE A 44 -3.77 10.93 -16.08
CA ILE A 44 -3.22 9.77 -16.81
C ILE A 44 -4.25 8.70 -17.20
N GLY A 45 -5.53 8.93 -16.93
CA GLY A 45 -6.61 7.97 -17.21
C GLY A 45 -6.69 6.78 -16.25
N GLU A 46 -6.02 6.83 -15.09
CA GLU A 46 -6.07 5.79 -14.06
C GLU A 46 -7.23 6.00 -13.08
N ARG A 47 -7.91 4.90 -12.74
CA ARG A 47 -9.00 4.91 -11.75
C ARG A 47 -8.48 4.43 -10.41
N VAL A 48 -8.13 5.36 -9.53
CA VAL A 48 -7.71 5.05 -8.15
C VAL A 48 -8.63 5.69 -7.12
N SER A 49 -8.98 4.92 -6.09
CA SER A 49 -9.80 5.33 -4.94
C SER A 49 -8.92 5.78 -3.76
N CYS A 50 -7.91 6.62 -4.03
CA CYS A 50 -6.99 7.05 -2.99
C CYS A 50 -7.70 7.95 -1.96
N ASP A 51 -7.59 7.59 -0.68
CA ASP A 51 -8.12 8.36 0.45
C ASP A 51 -7.06 8.58 1.55
N ALA A 52 -7.40 9.39 2.56
CA ALA A 52 -6.50 9.70 3.67
C ALA A 52 -6.09 8.45 4.48
N ARG A 53 -6.97 7.44 4.58
CA ARG A 53 -6.69 6.19 5.31
C ARG A 53 -5.66 5.36 4.56
N TYR A 54 -5.77 5.27 3.24
CA TYR A 54 -4.81 4.61 2.37
C TYR A 54 -3.43 5.24 2.51
N ILE A 55 -3.33 6.58 2.45
CA ILE A 55 -2.08 7.30 2.67
C ILE A 55 -1.51 7.01 4.07
N GLY A 56 -2.35 7.01 5.10
CA GLY A 56 -1.93 6.64 6.46
C GLY A 56 -1.34 5.23 6.55
N ARG A 57 -1.95 4.24 5.89
CA ARG A 57 -1.43 2.86 5.85
C ARG A 57 -0.11 2.73 5.07
N VAL A 58 0.03 3.49 3.98
CA VAL A 58 1.31 3.59 3.25
C VAL A 58 2.39 4.17 4.15
N GLU A 59 2.12 5.26 4.84
CA GLU A 59 3.08 5.92 5.74
C GLU A 59 3.41 5.10 6.99
N ALA A 60 2.45 4.34 7.51
CA ALA A 60 2.67 3.36 8.57
C ALA A 60 3.49 2.15 8.09
N GLY A 61 3.63 1.97 6.77
CA GLY A 61 4.33 0.84 6.16
C GLY A 61 3.53 -0.46 6.15
N GLU A 62 2.22 -0.38 6.39
CA GLU A 62 1.29 -1.50 6.21
C GLU A 62 1.22 -1.89 4.73
N ILE A 63 1.24 -0.90 3.84
CA ILE A 63 1.25 -1.09 2.40
C ILE A 63 2.68 -0.99 1.88
N ARG A 64 3.29 -2.15 1.59
CA ARG A 64 4.67 -2.25 1.12
C ARG A 64 4.81 -2.31 -0.40
N CYS A 65 3.82 -2.87 -1.09
CA CYS A 65 3.73 -2.89 -2.55
C CYS A 65 2.33 -2.41 -2.96
N PRO A 66 2.19 -1.17 -3.48
CA PRO A 66 0.93 -0.71 -4.03
C PRO A 66 0.62 -1.47 -5.34
N ASN A 67 -0.64 -1.43 -5.79
CA ASN A 67 -1.02 -2.00 -7.08
C ASN A 67 -0.47 -1.13 -8.24
N TYR A 68 -0.31 -1.72 -9.42
CA TYR A 68 0.19 -1.07 -10.65
C TYR A 68 -0.49 0.27 -10.97
N ALA A 69 -1.80 0.41 -10.73
CA ALA A 69 -2.51 1.66 -10.94
C ALA A 69 -1.91 2.78 -10.05
N TYR A 70 -1.74 2.54 -8.76
CA TYR A 70 -1.14 3.49 -7.83
C TYR A 70 0.33 3.77 -8.15
N GLU A 71 1.07 2.76 -8.59
CA GLU A 71 2.45 2.92 -9.02
C GLU A 71 2.56 3.89 -10.19
N ARG A 72 1.74 3.70 -11.22
CA ARG A 72 1.70 4.61 -12.39
C ARG A 72 1.39 6.04 -11.96
N VAL A 73 0.44 6.23 -11.05
CA VAL A 73 0.09 7.56 -10.53
C VAL A 73 1.24 8.17 -9.76
N PHE A 74 1.90 7.43 -8.86
CA PHE A 74 3.01 7.98 -8.09
C PHE A 74 4.22 8.31 -8.96
N LEU A 75 4.57 7.45 -9.91
CA LEU A 75 5.65 7.70 -10.86
C LEU A 75 5.34 8.90 -11.76
N HIS A 76 4.06 9.13 -12.09
CA HIS A 76 3.64 10.32 -12.82
C HIS A 76 3.77 11.59 -11.98
N MET A 77 3.38 11.55 -10.70
CA MET A 77 3.52 12.70 -9.79
C MET A 77 4.98 13.02 -9.44
N PHE A 78 5.86 12.02 -9.42
CA PHE A 78 7.27 12.14 -9.06
C PHE A 78 8.16 11.59 -10.19
N PRO A 79 8.26 12.30 -11.33
CA PRO A 79 9.07 11.85 -12.44
C PRO A 79 10.55 11.69 -12.02
N GLY A 80 11.20 10.62 -12.47
CA GLY A 80 12.59 10.31 -12.11
C GLY A 80 12.78 9.66 -10.74
N ARG A 81 11.70 9.38 -9.99
CA ARG A 81 11.73 8.54 -8.79
C ARG A 81 11.24 7.14 -9.10
N THR A 82 11.80 6.14 -8.43
CA THR A 82 11.33 4.75 -8.45
C THR A 82 10.46 4.48 -7.22
N LEU A 83 9.70 3.38 -7.23
CA LEU A 83 8.91 2.96 -6.06
C LEU A 83 9.76 2.77 -4.80
N ALA A 84 11.02 2.32 -4.96
CA ALA A 84 11.97 2.20 -3.87
C ALA A 84 12.35 3.58 -3.29
N ASP A 85 12.48 4.61 -4.11
CA ASP A 85 12.72 5.99 -3.66
C ASP A 85 11.52 6.57 -2.91
N LEU A 86 10.31 6.10 -3.23
CA LEU A 86 9.09 6.41 -2.49
C LEU A 86 8.96 5.59 -1.18
N GLY A 87 9.91 4.68 -0.90
CA GLY A 87 9.94 3.81 0.26
C GLY A 87 9.09 2.54 0.16
N PHE A 88 8.64 2.18 -1.03
CA PHE A 88 7.99 0.88 -1.28
C PHE A 88 9.02 -0.21 -1.53
N ALA A 89 8.67 -1.44 -1.18
CA ALA A 89 9.50 -2.59 -1.50
C ALA A 89 9.37 -2.95 -2.99
N PRO A 90 10.44 -3.40 -3.66
CA PRO A 90 10.33 -3.94 -5.00
C PRO A 90 9.48 -5.23 -4.97
N ARG A 91 8.63 -5.44 -5.99
CA ARG A 91 7.74 -6.60 -6.05
C ARG A 91 8.46 -7.94 -5.97
N SER A 92 9.66 -8.04 -6.52
CA SER A 92 10.52 -9.23 -6.39
C SER A 92 10.80 -9.57 -4.92
N SER A 93 10.98 -8.56 -4.06
CA SER A 93 11.19 -8.74 -2.62
C SER A 93 9.89 -9.10 -1.87
N VAL A 94 8.73 -8.66 -2.36
CA VAL A 94 7.45 -9.02 -1.74
C VAL A 94 6.98 -10.41 -2.17
N ARG A 95 7.22 -10.88 -3.40
CA ARG A 95 6.87 -12.26 -3.82
C ARG A 95 7.54 -13.33 -2.94
N GLY A 96 8.78 -13.14 -2.50
CA GLY A 96 9.45 -14.03 -1.55
C GLY A 96 8.86 -14.01 -0.12
N ARG A 97 8.05 -13.01 0.21
CA ARG A 97 7.44 -12.80 1.55
C ARG A 97 5.92 -12.99 1.57
N ALA A 98 5.24 -12.78 0.44
CA ALA A 98 3.80 -12.93 0.26
C ALA A 98 3.35 -14.39 0.40
N ALA A 99 4.25 -15.35 0.19
CA ALA A 99 4.05 -16.76 0.56
C ALA A 99 3.74 -16.98 2.07
N ARG A 100 3.79 -15.95 2.92
CA ARG A 100 3.49 -16.00 4.36
C ARG A 100 2.49 -14.94 4.87
N ALA A 101 1.83 -14.16 4.02
CA ALA A 101 0.88 -13.14 4.48
C ALA A 101 -0.53 -13.37 3.87
N PRO A 102 -1.60 -13.48 4.68
CA PRO A 102 -2.95 -13.44 4.14
C PRO A 102 -3.25 -12.01 3.67
N GLU A 103 -3.56 -11.86 2.39
CA GLU A 103 -3.97 -10.59 1.79
C GLU A 103 -5.36 -10.21 2.31
N SER A 104 -5.41 -9.42 3.40
CA SER A 104 -6.64 -8.75 3.81
C SER A 104 -6.88 -7.53 2.93
N GLY A 105 -7.84 -7.66 2.01
CA GLY A 105 -8.70 -6.55 1.60
C GLY A 105 -8.41 -5.90 0.25
N ASP A 106 -8.56 -6.66 -0.83
CA ASP A 106 -9.20 -6.16 -2.06
C ASP A 106 -10.19 -7.24 -2.55
N ALA A 107 -11.33 -7.31 -1.89
CA ALA A 107 -12.47 -8.08 -2.37
C ALA A 107 -13.46 -7.08 -2.99
N PRO A 108 -13.65 -7.06 -4.32
CA PRO A 108 -14.90 -6.54 -4.87
C PRO A 108 -16.02 -7.51 -4.48
N PRO A 109 -17.16 -7.07 -3.92
CA PRO A 109 -18.30 -7.96 -3.73
C PRO A 109 -18.90 -8.21 -5.11
N ALA A 110 -18.65 -9.41 -5.67
CA ALA A 110 -19.22 -9.85 -6.92
C ALA A 110 -20.20 -10.99 -6.63
N HIS A 111 -21.48 -10.63 -6.67
CA HIS A 111 -22.67 -11.41 -7.03
C HIS A 111 -22.83 -12.83 -6.44
N THR A 112 -23.83 -12.98 -5.57
CA THR A 112 -24.61 -14.23 -5.49
C THR A 112 -25.86 -14.02 -6.35
N ASP A 113 -25.94 -14.80 -7.42
CA ASP A 113 -27.15 -15.01 -8.20
C ASP A 113 -27.92 -16.22 -7.64
N SER A 114 -29.24 -16.18 -7.83
CA SER A 114 -30.29 -17.19 -7.55
C SER A 114 -30.93 -17.20 -6.17
#